data_AF-A0A059F4P8-F1
#
_entry.id   AF-A0A059F4P8-F1
#
_cell.length_a   1.000
_cell.length_b   1.000
_cell.length_c   1.000
_cell.angle_alpha   90.00
_cell.angle_beta   90.00
_cell.angle_gamma   90.00
#
_symmetry.space_group_name_H-M   'P 1'
#
loop_
_entity.id
_entity.type
_entity.pdbx_description
1 polymer ?
#
loop_
_entity_poly.entity_id
_entity_poly.type
_entity_poly.pdbx_seq_one_letter_code
_entity_poly.pdbx_strand_id
1 'polypeptide(L)'
;MRNMNHFLMYCAISSVKLLSYMFHVRHVISEVNNYGISFHVTGIYRSFVIILTMFIGFICMCHAYMVYSYFNILLYFVLTGSVIVYSLAISMFVLHPKYFTLFYTFQLLEIIYTVFNFKYFCGRGIYLKNRKLGTNLMLKRSLNVSKY
;
A
#
# COMPACT_ATOMS: atom_id res chain seq x y z
N MET A 1 14.53 -14.15 -12.72
CA MET A 1 14.25 -14.63 -11.35
C MET A 1 14.26 -13.54 -10.29
N ARG A 2 15.29 -12.67 -10.19
CA ARG A 2 15.38 -11.61 -9.14
C ARG A 2 14.14 -10.71 -9.00
N ASN A 3 13.55 -10.24 -10.11
CA ASN A 3 12.37 -9.36 -10.09
C ASN A 3 11.08 -10.06 -9.61
N MET A 4 10.98 -11.38 -9.81
CA MET A 4 9.80 -12.15 -9.39
C MET A 4 9.80 -12.35 -7.87
N ASN A 5 11.00 -12.52 -7.28
CA ASN A 5 11.16 -12.61 -5.83
C ASN A 5 10.77 -11.29 -5.13
N HIS A 6 11.11 -10.13 -5.71
CA HIS A 6 10.70 -8.84 -5.15
C HIS A 6 9.18 -8.64 -5.19
N PHE A 7 8.52 -9.05 -6.28
CA PHE A 7 7.08 -8.95 -6.39
C PHE A 7 6.34 -9.91 -5.44
N LEU A 8 6.82 -11.15 -5.30
CA LEU A 8 6.30 -12.10 -4.32
C LEU A 8 6.44 -11.58 -2.88
N MET A 9 7.58 -10.96 -2.56
CA MET A 9 7.79 -10.35 -1.25
C MET A 9 6.85 -9.18 -0.99
N TYR A 10 6.59 -8.34 -2.00
CA TYR A 10 5.55 -7.30 -1.92
C TYR A 10 4.16 -7.91 -1.65
N CYS A 11 3.78 -8.96 -2.38
CA CYS A 11 2.49 -9.63 -2.16
C CYS A 11 2.38 -10.20 -0.75
N ALA A 12 3.45 -10.81 -0.23
CA ALA A 12 3.49 -11.34 1.13
C ALA A 12 3.32 -10.23 2.17
N ILE A 13 4.07 -9.12 2.05
CA ILE A 13 3.95 -7.97 2.95
C ILE A 13 2.52 -7.40 2.90
N SER A 14 1.95 -7.22 1.71
CA SER A 14 0.60 -6.66 1.55
C SER A 14 -0.49 -7.57 2.12
N SER A 15 -0.32 -8.88 1.98
CA SER A 15 -1.23 -9.87 2.56
C SER A 15 -1.19 -9.82 4.09
N VAL A 16 0.02 -9.80 4.69
CA VAL A 16 0.19 -9.70 6.14
C VAL A 16 -0.37 -8.39 6.68
N LYS A 17 -0.15 -7.27 6.00
CA LYS A 17 -0.73 -5.96 6.31
C LYS A 17 -2.26 -6.00 6.38
N LEU A 18 -2.89 -6.60 5.37
CA LEU A 18 -4.35 -6.68 5.26
C LEU A 18 -4.93 -7.58 6.36
N LEU A 19 -4.31 -8.75 6.62
CA LEU A 19 -4.69 -9.62 7.73
C LEU A 19 -4.55 -8.91 9.09
N SER A 20 -3.45 -8.19 9.29
CA SER A 20 -3.20 -7.44 10.52
C SER A 20 -4.29 -6.39 10.78
N TYR A 21 -4.71 -5.68 9.74
CA TYR A 21 -5.81 -4.72 9.84
C TYR A 21 -7.16 -5.40 10.11
N MET A 22 -7.44 -6.55 9.48
CA MET A 22 -8.64 -7.33 9.76
C MET A 22 -8.69 -7.81 11.22
N PHE A 23 -7.56 -8.24 11.78
CA PHE A 23 -7.48 -8.59 13.20
C PHE A 23 -7.76 -7.38 14.10
N HIS A 24 -7.20 -6.21 13.78
CA HIS A 24 -7.49 -4.97 14.50
C HIS A 24 -9.00 -4.65 14.47
N VAL A 25 -9.63 -4.68 13.31
CA VAL A 25 -11.07 -4.42 13.14
C VAL A 25 -11.92 -5.43 13.91
N ARG A 26 -11.57 -6.72 13.85
CA ARG A 26 -12.27 -7.78 14.61
C ARG A 26 -12.27 -7.50 16.10
N HIS A 27 -11.14 -7.09 16.67
CA HIS A 27 -11.04 -6.77 18.10
C HIS A 27 -11.86 -5.54 18.47
N VAL A 28 -11.77 -4.47 17.66
CA VAL A 28 -12.58 -3.26 17.86
C VAL A 28 -14.07 -3.60 17.83
N ILE A 29 -14.52 -4.44 16.89
CA ILE A 29 -15.92 -4.87 16.82
C ILE A 29 -16.31 -5.73 18.04
N SER A 30 -15.49 -6.70 18.42
CA SER A 30 -15.79 -7.55 19.57
C SER A 30 -15.96 -6.75 20.86
N GLU A 31 -15.14 -5.71 21.05
CA GLU A 31 -15.16 -4.91 22.27
C GLU A 31 -16.37 -3.96 22.31
N VAL A 32 -16.72 -3.32 21.19
CA VAL A 32 -17.92 -2.47 21.12
C VAL A 32 -19.21 -3.29 21.34
N ASN A 33 -19.26 -4.53 20.82
CA ASN A 33 -20.35 -5.46 21.13
C ASN A 33 -20.45 -5.77 22.63
N ASN A 34 -19.32 -5.94 23.32
CA ASN A 34 -19.29 -6.24 24.75
C ASN A 34 -19.77 -5.07 25.62
N TYR A 35 -19.56 -3.82 25.19
CA TYR A 35 -20.03 -2.64 25.92
C TYR A 35 -21.53 -2.34 25.69
N GLY A 36 -22.23 -3.11 24.85
CA GLY A 36 -23.66 -2.89 24.58
C GLY A 36 -23.98 -1.57 23.89
N ILE A 37 -22.97 -0.84 23.41
CA ILE A 37 -23.13 0.41 22.68
C ILE A 37 -23.59 0.03 21.27
N SER A 38 -24.77 0.52 20.86
CA SER A 38 -25.22 0.39 19.47
C SER A 38 -24.13 0.96 18.55
N PHE A 39 -23.54 0.09 17.74
CA PHE A 39 -22.46 0.46 16.83
C PHE A 39 -22.76 1.75 16.09
N HIS A 40 -21.85 2.73 16.14
CA HIS A 40 -21.89 3.82 15.18
C HIS A 40 -21.60 3.21 13.80
N VAL A 41 -22.61 3.08 12.94
CA VAL A 41 -22.52 2.54 11.56
C VAL A 41 -21.35 3.15 10.78
N THR A 42 -21.01 4.40 11.11
CA THR A 42 -19.87 5.16 10.60
C THR A 42 -18.51 4.47 10.86
N GLY A 43 -18.33 3.80 12.00
CA GLY A 43 -17.09 3.07 12.33
C GLY A 43 -16.86 1.85 11.44
N ILE A 44 -17.88 1.00 11.28
CA ILE A 44 -17.83 -0.19 10.41
C ILE A 44 -17.62 0.24 8.96
N TYR A 45 -18.36 1.26 8.50
CA TYR A 45 -18.22 1.77 7.15
C TYR A 45 -16.81 2.31 6.89
N ARG A 46 -16.21 3.04 7.84
CA ARG A 46 -14.82 3.51 7.75
C ARG A 46 -13.83 2.35 7.64
N SER A 47 -13.95 1.32 8.49
CA SER A 47 -13.10 0.14 8.42
C SER A 47 -13.21 -0.58 7.08
N PHE A 48 -14.43 -0.70 6.53
CA PHE A 48 -14.65 -1.27 5.21
C PHE A 48 -13.98 -0.44 4.10
N VAL A 49 -14.15 0.88 4.11
CA VAL A 49 -13.52 1.79 3.15
C VAL A 49 -12.00 1.69 3.18
N ILE A 50 -11.40 1.54 4.36
CA ILE A 50 -9.94 1.39 4.49
C ILE A 50 -9.45 0.06 3.91
N ILE A 51 -10.15 -1.05 4.21
CA ILE A 51 -9.86 -2.37 3.62
C ILE A 51 -9.95 -2.29 2.09
N LEU A 52 -11.04 -1.70 1.58
CA LEU A 52 -11.26 -1.53 0.15
C LEU A 52 -10.15 -0.69 -0.48
N THR A 53 -9.77 0.42 0.16
CA THR A 53 -8.69 1.31 -0.32
C THR A 53 -7.36 0.57 -0.39
N MET A 54 -7.02 -0.22 0.62
CA MET A 54 -5.81 -1.06 0.62
C MET A 54 -5.86 -2.12 -0.49
N PHE A 55 -7.02 -2.73 -0.71
CA PHE A 55 -7.21 -3.75 -1.74
C PHE A 55 -7.12 -3.16 -3.16
N ILE A 56 -7.73 -2.00 -3.40
CA ILE A 56 -7.58 -1.27 -4.67
C ILE A 56 -6.13 -0.86 -4.88
N GLY A 57 -5.44 -0.38 -3.83
CA GLY A 57 -4.00 -0.08 -3.89
C GLY A 57 -3.18 -1.29 -4.32
N PHE A 58 -3.44 -2.46 -3.73
CA PHE A 58 -2.81 -3.72 -4.12
C PHE A 58 -3.07 -4.06 -5.60
N ILE A 59 -4.32 -3.99 -6.06
CA ILE A 59 -4.67 -4.24 -7.48
C ILE A 59 -3.94 -3.27 -8.40
N CYS A 60 -3.90 -1.99 -8.06
CA CYS A 60 -3.16 -0.97 -8.82
C CYS A 60 -1.69 -1.37 -8.97
N MET A 61 -1.05 -1.83 -7.89
CA MET A 61 0.35 -2.25 -7.93
C MET A 61 0.55 -3.54 -8.75
N CYS A 62 -0.34 -4.52 -8.63
CA CYS A 62 -0.31 -5.72 -9.47
C CYS A 62 -0.44 -5.37 -10.96
N HIS A 63 -1.38 -4.49 -11.30
CA HIS A 63 -1.59 -4.06 -12.68
C HIS A 63 -0.43 -3.19 -13.19
N ALA A 64 0.16 -2.36 -12.32
CA ALA A 64 1.36 -1.59 -12.64
C ALA A 64 2.53 -2.52 -13.00
N TYR A 65 2.72 -3.61 -12.25
CA TYR A 65 3.79 -4.58 -12.49
C TYR A 65 3.57 -5.38 -13.78
N MET A 66 2.35 -5.90 -14.00
CA MET A 66 2.02 -6.77 -15.13
C MET A 66 1.99 -6.01 -16.47
N VAL A 67 1.37 -4.83 -16.49
CA VAL A 67 1.10 -4.06 -17.73
C VAL A 67 2.08 -2.90 -17.90
N TYR A 68 3.01 -2.69 -16.96
CA TYR A 68 3.96 -1.58 -16.97
C TYR A 68 3.25 -0.20 -17.06
N SER A 69 2.10 -0.06 -16.38
CA SER A 69 1.29 1.16 -16.42
C SER A 69 1.75 2.17 -15.36
N TYR A 70 2.29 3.31 -15.81
CA TYR A 70 2.67 4.41 -14.91
C TYR A 70 1.49 5.02 -14.14
N PHE A 71 0.31 5.05 -14.74
CA PHE A 71 -0.88 5.59 -14.09
C PHE A 71 -1.26 4.78 -12.85
N ASN A 72 -1.16 3.45 -12.93
CA ASN A 72 -1.46 2.57 -11.79
C ASN A 72 -0.40 2.65 -10.68
N ILE A 73 0.84 2.98 -11.02
CA ILE A 73 1.90 3.29 -10.04
C ILE A 73 1.50 4.55 -9.26
N LEU A 74 1.07 5.62 -9.94
CA LEU A 74 0.62 6.84 -9.27
C LEU A 74 -0.59 6.59 -8.37
N LEU A 75 -1.60 5.87 -8.87
CA LEU A 75 -2.77 5.50 -8.09
C LEU A 75 -2.40 4.73 -6.83
N TYR A 76 -1.47 3.77 -6.93
CA TYR A 76 -0.95 3.05 -5.76
C TYR A 76 -0.39 4.02 -4.71
N PHE A 77 0.47 4.97 -5.09
CA PHE A 77 1.03 5.93 -4.13
C PHE A 77 -0.02 6.84 -3.50
N VAL A 78 -1.01 7.30 -4.28
CA VAL A 78 -2.10 8.15 -3.77
C VAL A 78 -2.95 7.39 -2.75
N LEU A 79 -3.39 6.18 -3.09
CA LEU A 79 -4.21 5.34 -2.20
C LEU A 79 -3.43 4.97 -0.95
N THR A 80 -2.19 4.51 -1.09
CA THR A 80 -1.37 4.12 0.07
C THR A 80 -1.01 5.32 0.96
N GLY A 81 -0.78 6.49 0.35
CA GLY A 81 -0.59 7.75 1.05
C GLY A 81 -1.83 8.17 1.84
N SER A 82 -3.02 8.06 1.26
CA SER A 82 -4.27 8.37 1.99
C SER A 82 -4.48 7.49 3.21
N VAL A 83 -4.11 6.20 3.14
CA VAL A 83 -4.18 5.27 4.28
C VAL A 83 -3.19 5.65 5.38
N ILE A 84 -1.98 6.11 5.02
CA ILE A 84 -1.02 6.61 6.03
C ILE A 84 -1.54 7.87 6.71
N VAL A 85 -1.99 8.85 5.93
CA VAL A 85 -2.48 10.13 6.48
C VAL A 85 -3.65 9.87 7.43
N TYR A 86 -4.57 8.99 7.02
CA TYR A 86 -5.65 8.55 7.89
C TYR A 86 -5.12 7.88 9.17
N SER A 87 -4.20 6.92 9.04
CA SER A 87 -3.62 6.19 10.17
C SER A 87 -2.92 7.12 11.16
N LEU A 88 -2.21 8.14 10.68
CA LEU A 88 -1.60 9.17 11.51
C LEU A 88 -2.66 9.99 12.25
N ALA A 89 -3.71 10.42 11.55
CA ALA A 89 -4.79 11.21 12.14
C ALA A 89 -5.54 10.48 13.26
N ILE A 90 -5.71 9.15 13.15
CA ILE A 90 -6.41 8.36 14.16
C ILE A 90 -5.50 7.77 15.24
N SER A 91 -4.18 7.83 15.07
CA SER A 91 -3.20 7.14 15.92
C SER A 91 -3.35 7.42 17.42
N MET A 92 -3.73 8.64 17.79
CA MET A 92 -3.94 9.05 19.19
C MET A 92 -5.25 8.55 19.80
N PHE A 93 -6.21 8.10 18.97
CA PHE A 93 -7.58 7.75 19.37
C PHE A 93 -7.87 6.25 19.25
N VAL A 94 -6.84 5.41 19.09
CA VAL A 94 -7.02 3.98 18.86
C VAL A 94 -7.24 3.22 20.15
N LEU A 95 -8.39 2.54 20.26
CA LEU A 95 -8.75 1.66 21.39
C LEU A 95 -7.74 0.52 21.62
N HIS A 96 -7.24 -0.07 20.54
CA HIS A 96 -6.29 -1.18 20.60
C HIS A 96 -4.96 -0.85 19.91
N PRO A 97 -4.04 -0.16 20.61
CA PRO A 97 -2.80 0.31 20.03
C PRO A 97 -1.92 -0.85 19.56
N LYS A 98 -1.89 -2.00 20.24
CA LYS A 98 -1.04 -3.14 19.87
C LYS A 98 -1.32 -3.71 18.47
N TYR A 99 -2.60 -3.90 18.11
CA TYR A 99 -2.96 -4.42 16.80
C TYR A 99 -2.82 -3.36 15.71
N PHE A 100 -3.08 -2.10 16.07
CA PHE A 100 -2.92 -0.98 15.16
C PHE A 100 -1.46 -0.67 14.84
N THR A 101 -0.56 -0.74 15.83
CA THR A 101 0.88 -0.57 15.60
C THR A 101 1.42 -1.68 14.71
N LEU A 102 0.97 -2.93 14.90
CA LEU A 102 1.34 -4.04 14.03
C LEU A 102 0.86 -3.83 12.58
N PHE A 103 -0.37 -3.36 12.38
CA PHE A 103 -0.82 -2.94 11.05
C PHE A 103 0.05 -1.81 10.48
N TYR A 104 0.32 -0.77 11.27
CA TYR A 104 1.04 0.41 10.84
C TYR A 104 2.50 0.12 10.48
N THR A 105 3.16 -0.81 11.19
CA THR A 105 4.52 -1.24 10.85
C THR A 105 4.56 -1.93 9.50
N PHE A 106 3.63 -2.85 9.20
CA PHE A 106 3.55 -3.48 7.88
C PHE A 106 3.16 -2.48 6.77
N GLN A 107 2.31 -1.50 7.06
CA GLN A 107 1.98 -0.42 6.13
C GLN A 107 3.22 0.41 5.75
N LEU A 108 4.05 0.80 6.72
CA LEU A 108 5.31 1.51 6.46
C LEU A 108 6.32 0.63 5.73
N LEU A 109 6.44 -0.63 6.14
CA LEU A 109 7.36 -1.59 5.51
C LEU A 109 7.02 -1.79 4.04
N GLU A 110 5.74 -1.93 3.67
CA GLU A 110 5.29 -2.05 2.28
C GLU A 110 5.78 -0.89 1.43
N ILE A 111 5.62 0.34 1.91
CA ILE A 111 6.00 1.53 1.14
C ILE A 111 7.51 1.66 1.06
N ILE A 112 8.23 1.52 2.18
CA ILE A 112 9.68 1.58 2.22
C ILE A 112 10.25 0.53 1.25
N TYR A 113 9.70 -0.69 1.28
CA TYR A 113 10.10 -1.77 0.40
C TYR A 113 9.85 -1.43 -1.08
N THR A 114 8.66 -0.88 -1.38
CA THR A 114 8.29 -0.49 -2.75
C THR A 114 9.15 0.64 -3.29
N VAL A 115 9.47 1.64 -2.47
CA VAL A 115 10.33 2.77 -2.83
C VAL A 115 11.79 2.32 -3.00
N PHE A 116 12.30 1.48 -2.10
CA PHE A 116 13.67 0.98 -2.20
C PHE A 116 13.88 0.11 -3.45
N ASN A 117 12.87 -0.68 -3.81
CA ASN A 117 12.89 -1.56 -4.98
C ASN A 117 12.17 -0.94 -6.18
N PHE A 118 11.97 0.37 -6.20
CA PHE A 118 11.17 1.08 -7.20
C PHE A 118 11.63 0.80 -8.64
N LYS A 119 12.94 0.59 -8.85
CA LYS A 119 13.50 0.19 -10.14
C LYS A 119 12.89 -1.11 -10.68
N TYR A 120 12.67 -2.10 -9.82
CA TYR A 120 12.15 -3.40 -10.21
C TYR A 120 10.65 -3.38 -10.50
N PHE A 121 9.91 -2.51 -9.80
CA PHE A 121 8.46 -2.39 -9.94
C PHE A 121 8.04 -1.40 -11.04
N CYS A 122 8.73 -0.27 -11.12
CA CYS A 122 8.28 0.91 -11.86
C CYS A 122 9.18 1.24 -13.06
N GLY A 123 10.40 0.68 -13.12
CA GLY A 123 11.41 1.07 -14.10
C GLY A 123 10.97 0.90 -15.55
N ARG A 124 10.34 -0.24 -15.88
CA ARG A 124 9.82 -0.51 -17.24
C ARG A 124 8.64 0.38 -17.61
N GLY A 125 7.72 0.63 -16.68
CA GLY A 125 6.56 1.50 -16.95
C GLY A 125 6.93 2.97 -17.13
N ILE A 126 7.89 3.44 -16.34
CA ILE A 126 8.46 4.78 -16.48
C ILE A 126 9.19 4.90 -17.82
N TYR A 127 10.00 3.91 -18.19
CA TYR A 127 10.69 3.90 -19.48
C TYR A 127 9.72 3.96 -20.67
N LEU A 128 8.66 3.15 -20.67
CA LEU A 128 7.66 3.15 -21.75
C LEU A 128 6.92 4.49 -21.85
N LYS A 129 6.58 5.12 -20.72
CA LYS A 129 5.94 6.44 -20.71
C LYS A 129 6.88 7.54 -21.21
N ASN A 130 8.14 7.51 -20.78
CA ASN A 130 9.18 8.46 -21.21
C ASN A 130 9.47 8.34 -22.71
N ARG A 131 9.50 7.13 -23.26
CA ARG A 131 9.61 6.89 -24.71
C ARG A 131 8.44 7.48 -25.48
N LYS A 132 7.21 7.42 -24.94
CA LYS A 132 6.02 8.00 -25.57
C LYS A 132 5.98 9.54 -25.50
N LEU A 133 6.49 10.13 -24.42
CA LEU A 133 6.47 11.58 -24.19
C LEU A 133 7.73 12.31 -24.69
N GLY A 134 8.77 11.58 -25.11
CA GLY A 134 10.06 12.16 -25.49
C GLY A 134 10.83 12.78 -24.32
N THR A 135 10.51 12.42 -23.07
CA THR A 135 11.08 13.03 -21.86
C THR A 135 12.00 12.07 -21.11
N ASN A 136 13.02 12.60 -20.43
CA ASN A 136 14.02 11.81 -19.68
C ASN A 136 13.76 11.75 -18.16
N LEU A 137 12.50 11.73 -17.73
CA LEU A 137 12.14 11.71 -16.31
C LEU A 137 12.63 10.43 -15.61
N MET A 138 13.65 10.55 -14.76
CA MET A 138 14.23 9.46 -13.95
C MET A 138 14.85 8.26 -14.71
N LEU A 139 15.10 8.36 -16.02
CA LEU A 139 15.68 7.29 -16.86
C LEU A 139 17.06 6.81 -16.35
N LYS A 140 17.92 7.75 -15.94
CA LYS A 140 19.30 7.44 -15.51
C LYS A 140 19.35 6.56 -14.25
N ARG A 141 18.40 6.73 -13.33
CA ARG A 141 18.36 5.98 -12.06
C ARG A 141 17.61 4.64 -12.20
N SER A 142 16.59 4.59 -13.07
CA SER A 142 15.79 3.37 -13.27
C SER A 142 16.47 2.33 -14.15
N LEU A 143 17.43 2.69 -14.99
CA LEU A 143 18.03 1.73 -15.94
C LEU A 143 19.44 1.22 -15.58
N ASN A 144 20.18 1.78 -14.62
CA ASN A 144 21.63 1.53 -14.49
C ASN A 144 22.37 1.60 -15.85
N VAL A 145 21.97 2.48 -16.76
CA VAL A 145 22.81 2.68 -17.95
C VAL A 145 24.03 3.44 -17.47
N SER A 146 25.19 2.79 -17.51
CA SER A 146 26.48 3.37 -17.16
C SER A 146 26.71 4.62 -17.99
N LYS A 147 27.39 5.61 -17.38
CA LYS A 147 27.95 6.75 -18.10
C LYS A 147 28.88 6.23 -19.20
N TYR A 148 28.43 6.32 -20.45
CA TYR A 148 29.25 6.59 -21.61
C TYR A 148 28.60 7.76 -22.33
#